data_AF-A0AAV1KMX4-F1
#
_entry.id   AF-A0AAV1KMX4-F1
#
_cell.length_a   1.000
_cell.length_b   1.000
_cell.length_c   1.000
_cell.angle_alpha   90.00
_cell.angle_beta   90.00
_cell.angle_gamma   90.00
#
_symmetry.space_group_name_H-M   'P 1'
#
loop_
_entity.id
_entity.type
_entity.pdbx_description
1 polymer ?
#
loop_
_entity_poly.entity_id
_entity_poly.type
_entity_poly.pdbx_seq_one_letter_code
_entity_poly.pdbx_strand_id
1 'polypeptide(L)'
;MVYKKCCVGGCNTTHETHRLFSFPRNDNLRNLWMSFIVPTNPQLIALSKEQLLNKHVCEKHFDIFQFDNEGRRLRYSYPSLLTDNEIAHGVPLIATGWDVTTEHNYCKVQDDDDFTEAVVVIRKPGSDVTIEHNYCKEQNDCSKSSVEIGSSDVGNSHEQPSCSNFSTVATVVENKDTFLEQPPSASTKGMEIDVLEELVGSVKKIVSRKRKLVKILTNIATETLSDSVSQRLDQAQSLSRNKDLLENFYLLNKQAQTFLFMQLKQIHKSKMARRFTLDEKLMALLIMKQSPKSYKLLEKMFALPSKRTLNRLSEKVSIQPGLNPLIFEHISNTTKKWDTKQKLCTIVFDEVSLTPHLTFNEKDDIINGFVDIAGERKLKYCDHALVFMLRGICSPWRQSVAFYFCEGTVSAAELQCILKQIVPQVIRTGLIPLGLVCDQGSTFRTAIRRLREDTIRRRNIQGVHDDGSVNIADHDLSIFFDPPHLLKGLRNNF
;
A
#
# COMPACT_ATOMS: atom_id res chain seq x y z
N MET A 1 -59.65 7.51 39.72
CA MET A 1 -58.53 7.00 38.92
C MET A 1 -58.17 8.03 37.87
N VAL A 2 -56.89 8.25 37.56
CA VAL A 2 -56.49 9.21 36.52
C VAL A 2 -56.53 8.51 35.15
N TYR A 3 -57.42 8.94 34.28
CA TYR A 3 -57.55 8.43 32.92
C TYR A 3 -56.32 8.79 32.09
N LYS A 4 -55.58 7.79 31.61
CA LYS A 4 -54.37 7.97 30.79
C LYS A 4 -54.64 7.58 29.33
N LYS A 5 -54.38 8.52 28.41
CA LYS A 5 -54.44 8.35 26.96
C LYS A 5 -53.04 8.40 26.35
N CYS A 6 -52.83 7.72 25.23
CA CYS A 6 -51.65 7.93 24.38
C CYS A 6 -51.57 9.38 23.89
N CYS A 7 -50.37 9.94 23.82
CA CYS A 7 -50.13 11.32 23.37
C CYS A 7 -49.70 11.47 21.90
N VAL A 8 -49.63 10.38 21.13
CA VAL A 8 -49.31 10.40 19.68
C VAL A 8 -50.52 10.94 18.91
N GLY A 9 -50.26 11.75 17.88
CA GLY A 9 -51.30 12.31 17.01
C GLY A 9 -52.18 11.25 16.37
N GLY A 10 -53.49 11.48 16.31
CA GLY A 10 -54.46 10.53 15.76
C GLY A 10 -54.68 9.25 16.58
N CYS A 11 -53.90 9.00 17.64
CA CYS A 11 -54.02 7.78 18.43
C CYS A 11 -55.13 7.88 19.50
N ASN A 12 -56.05 6.90 19.50
CA ASN A 12 -57.17 6.83 20.43
C ASN A 12 -57.01 5.79 21.57
N THR A 13 -55.83 5.20 21.72
CA THR A 13 -55.59 4.18 22.76
C THR A 13 -55.52 4.77 24.18
N THR A 14 -56.02 4.00 25.12
CA THR A 14 -56.10 4.30 26.56
C THR A 14 -55.43 3.18 27.37
N HIS A 15 -55.17 3.44 28.66
CA HIS A 15 -54.57 2.45 29.56
C HIS A 15 -55.42 1.16 29.75
N GLU A 16 -56.71 1.20 29.41
CA GLU A 16 -57.63 0.06 29.48
C GLU A 16 -57.51 -0.82 28.23
N THR A 17 -57.01 -0.26 27.12
CA THR A 17 -56.93 -0.95 25.82
C THR A 17 -55.54 -1.50 25.52
N HIS A 18 -54.48 -0.78 25.90
CA HIS A 18 -53.10 -1.07 25.52
C HIS A 18 -52.14 -0.64 26.64
N ARG A 19 -50.98 -1.28 26.71
CA ARG A 19 -49.91 -0.90 27.63
C ARG A 19 -49.37 0.49 27.26
N LEU A 20 -49.26 1.34 28.28
CA LEU A 20 -48.78 2.72 28.16
C LEU A 20 -47.41 2.90 28.83
N PHE A 21 -46.48 3.52 28.13
CA PHE A 21 -45.13 3.84 28.62
C PHE A 21 -44.97 5.35 28.81
N SER A 22 -44.54 5.78 29.99
CA SER A 22 -44.23 7.19 30.27
C SER A 22 -42.95 7.64 29.56
N PHE A 23 -42.82 8.94 29.28
CA PHE A 23 -41.59 9.48 28.69
C PHE A 23 -40.32 9.19 29.54
N PRO A 24 -39.14 9.05 28.91
CA PRO A 24 -37.88 8.83 29.61
C PRO A 24 -37.47 9.98 30.54
N ARG A 25 -36.93 9.62 31.71
CA ARG A 25 -36.21 10.56 32.61
C ARG A 25 -34.87 11.03 32.03
N ASN A 26 -34.24 10.23 31.17
CA ASN A 26 -33.01 10.60 30.47
C ASN A 26 -33.31 11.66 29.41
N ASP A 27 -32.57 12.76 29.41
CA ASP A 27 -32.86 13.94 28.59
C ASP A 27 -32.59 13.69 27.10
N ASN A 28 -31.51 13.02 26.75
CA ASN A 28 -31.19 12.68 25.35
C ASN A 28 -32.25 11.74 24.76
N LEU A 29 -32.66 10.71 25.52
CA LEU A 29 -33.69 9.77 25.05
C LEU A 29 -35.08 10.42 25.00
N ARG A 30 -35.39 11.35 25.90
CA ARG A 30 -36.65 12.10 25.84
C ARG A 30 -36.69 13.05 24.64
N ASN A 31 -35.57 13.70 24.31
CA ASN A 31 -35.46 14.52 23.10
C ASN A 31 -35.64 13.67 21.83
N LEU A 32 -35.10 12.43 21.81
CA LEU A 32 -35.34 11.48 20.72
C LEU A 32 -36.82 11.03 20.62
N TRP A 33 -37.51 10.81 21.74
CA TRP A 33 -38.95 10.54 21.70
C TRP A 33 -39.73 11.77 21.19
N MET A 34 -39.29 12.97 21.53
CA MET A 34 -39.91 14.22 21.06
C MET A 34 -39.73 14.40 19.56
N SER A 35 -38.55 14.14 18.97
CA SER A 35 -38.34 14.31 17.52
C SER A 35 -39.30 13.44 16.68
N PHE A 36 -39.61 12.22 17.12
CA PHE A 36 -40.60 11.38 16.45
C PHE A 36 -42.04 11.82 16.69
N ILE A 37 -42.44 12.13 17.94
CA ILE A 37 -43.86 12.36 18.26
C ILE A 37 -44.33 13.77 17.89
N VAL A 38 -43.46 14.78 17.97
CA VAL A 38 -43.80 16.19 17.72
C VAL A 38 -44.43 16.44 16.34
N PRO A 39 -43.93 15.87 15.21
CA PRO A 39 -44.61 15.93 13.92
C PRO A 39 -46.07 15.48 13.94
N THR A 40 -46.41 14.48 14.76
CA THR A 40 -47.80 13.99 14.90
C THR A 40 -48.61 14.80 15.92
N ASN A 41 -47.96 15.37 16.93
CA ASN A 41 -48.60 16.17 17.97
C ASN A 41 -47.74 17.40 18.37
N PRO A 42 -47.84 18.51 17.61
CA PRO A 42 -47.02 19.70 17.83
C PRO A 42 -47.20 20.36 19.21
N GLN A 43 -48.33 20.11 19.88
CA GLN A 43 -48.63 20.67 21.21
C GLN A 43 -47.67 20.19 22.31
N LEU A 44 -46.89 19.13 22.06
CA LEU A 44 -45.90 18.64 23.01
C LEU A 44 -44.67 19.56 23.13
N ILE A 45 -44.35 20.39 22.12
CA ILE A 45 -43.20 21.32 22.15
C ILE A 45 -43.33 22.31 23.32
N ALA A 46 -44.56 22.75 23.61
CA ALA A 46 -44.84 23.79 24.62
C ALA A 46 -44.81 23.29 26.08
N LEU A 47 -44.52 21.99 26.32
CA LEU A 47 -44.60 21.39 27.65
C LEU A 47 -43.24 21.34 28.35
N SER A 48 -43.25 21.60 29.66
CA SER A 48 -42.04 21.48 30.49
C SER A 48 -41.59 20.01 30.65
N LYS A 49 -40.32 19.81 31.02
CA LYS A 49 -39.74 18.48 31.30
C LYS A 49 -40.59 17.65 32.27
N GLU A 50 -41.14 18.28 33.32
CA GLU A 50 -41.99 17.61 34.32
C GLU A 50 -43.38 17.26 33.78
N GLN A 51 -43.95 18.12 32.93
CA GLN A 51 -45.22 17.86 32.25
C GLN A 51 -45.09 16.72 31.23
N LEU A 52 -43.97 16.64 30.50
CA LEU A 52 -43.67 15.56 29.55
C LEU A 52 -43.55 14.19 30.24
N LEU A 53 -42.95 14.11 31.43
CA LEU A 53 -42.87 12.84 32.19
C LEU A 53 -44.24 12.25 32.57
N ASN A 54 -45.28 13.09 32.61
CA ASN A 54 -46.67 12.65 32.83
C ASN A 54 -47.42 12.26 31.55
N LYS A 55 -46.83 12.47 30.36
CA LYS A 55 -47.36 11.98 29.07
C LYS A 55 -46.93 10.52 28.83
N HIS A 56 -47.75 9.81 28.07
CA HIS A 56 -47.59 8.36 27.85
C HIS A 56 -47.81 7.99 26.38
N VAL A 57 -47.08 6.99 25.89
CA VAL A 57 -47.15 6.44 24.53
C VAL A 57 -47.56 4.98 24.61
N CYS A 58 -48.49 4.52 23.75
CA CYS A 58 -48.91 3.12 23.73
C CYS A 58 -47.95 2.21 22.97
N GLU A 59 -47.98 0.91 23.29
CA GLU A 59 -47.08 -0.09 22.71
C GLU A 59 -47.13 -0.19 21.17
N LYS A 60 -48.26 0.12 20.53
CA LYS A 60 -48.41 0.12 19.06
C LYS A 60 -47.43 1.03 18.31
N HIS A 61 -46.83 2.00 18.99
CA HIS A 61 -45.89 2.94 18.36
C HIS A 61 -44.44 2.51 18.54
N PHE A 62 -44.19 1.32 19.11
CA PHE A 62 -42.87 0.74 19.28
C PHE A 62 -42.78 -0.53 18.43
N ASP A 63 -41.71 -0.64 17.65
CA ASP A 63 -41.33 -1.87 16.96
C ASP A 63 -41.12 -3.02 17.98
N ILE A 64 -41.42 -4.26 17.59
CA ILE A 64 -41.23 -5.47 18.41
C ILE A 64 -39.80 -5.61 18.95
N PHE A 65 -38.80 -5.14 18.20
CA PHE A 65 -37.38 -5.15 18.62
C PHE A 65 -37.05 -4.14 19.75
N GLN A 66 -37.99 -3.27 20.14
CA GLN A 66 -37.85 -2.31 21.23
C GLN A 66 -38.18 -2.92 22.61
N PHE A 67 -38.56 -4.20 22.66
CA PHE A 67 -38.92 -4.96 23.85
C PHE A 67 -37.97 -6.14 24.08
N ASP A 68 -37.86 -6.60 25.34
CA ASP A 68 -37.24 -7.88 25.66
C ASP A 68 -38.21 -9.06 25.41
N ASN A 69 -37.69 -10.29 25.53
CA ASN A 69 -38.47 -11.52 25.34
C ASN A 69 -39.62 -11.70 26.36
N GLU A 70 -39.71 -10.85 27.39
CA GLU A 70 -40.78 -10.79 28.39
C GLU A 70 -41.74 -9.61 28.13
N GLY A 71 -41.64 -8.95 26.97
CA GLY A 71 -42.48 -7.82 26.57
C GLY A 71 -42.22 -6.54 27.37
N ARG A 72 -41.08 -6.41 28.07
CA ARG A 72 -40.69 -5.19 28.78
C ARG A 72 -39.89 -4.28 27.88
N ARG A 73 -40.17 -2.97 27.95
CA ARG A 73 -39.52 -1.95 27.13
C ARG A 73 -38.01 -1.86 27.46
N LEU A 74 -37.16 -1.95 26.43
CA LEU A 74 -35.71 -1.84 26.59
C LEU A 74 -35.29 -0.44 27.08
N ARG A 75 -34.17 -0.36 27.82
CA ARG A 75 -33.74 0.87 28.54
C ARG A 75 -33.62 2.10 27.64
N TYR A 76 -33.10 1.92 26.42
CA TYR A 76 -32.89 2.98 25.42
C TYR A 76 -33.88 2.93 24.26
N SER A 77 -35.01 2.25 24.43
CA SER A 77 -36.00 2.12 23.36
C SER A 77 -36.70 3.44 23.05
N TYR A 78 -37.20 3.57 21.83
CA TYR A 78 -37.93 4.73 21.32
C TYR A 78 -39.13 4.30 20.45
N PRO A 79 -40.18 5.14 20.36
CA PRO A 79 -41.28 4.88 19.47
C PRO A 79 -40.84 5.11 18.02
N SER A 80 -41.06 4.13 17.16
CA SER A 80 -40.72 4.15 15.73
C SER A 80 -41.79 4.86 14.89
N LEU A 81 -43.05 4.89 15.35
CA LEU A 81 -44.23 5.45 14.67
C LEU A 81 -44.59 4.88 13.29
N LEU A 82 -43.73 4.05 12.69
CA LEU A 82 -44.00 3.29 11.48
C LEU A 82 -45.27 2.45 11.65
N THR A 83 -46.15 2.50 10.65
CA THR A 83 -47.29 1.58 10.56
C THR A 83 -46.81 0.19 10.11
N ASP A 84 -47.55 -0.86 10.48
CA ASP A 84 -47.24 -2.24 10.04
C ASP A 84 -47.12 -2.35 8.51
N ASN A 85 -47.83 -1.49 7.78
CA ASN A 85 -47.81 -1.43 6.32
C ASN A 85 -46.52 -0.80 5.76
N GLU A 86 -45.98 0.23 6.41
CA GLU A 86 -44.70 0.85 6.05
C GLU A 86 -43.52 -0.07 6.40
N ILE A 87 -43.61 -0.82 7.50
CA ILE A 87 -42.63 -1.85 7.86
C ILE A 87 -42.63 -2.98 6.83
N ALA A 88 -43.81 -3.43 6.39
CA ALA A 88 -43.94 -4.51 5.40
C ALA A 88 -43.48 -4.14 3.98
N HIS A 89 -43.65 -2.87 3.56
CA HIS A 89 -43.37 -2.43 2.19
C HIS A 89 -42.12 -1.56 2.04
N GLY A 90 -41.51 -1.10 3.14
CA GLY A 90 -40.23 -0.37 3.12
C GLY A 90 -40.29 1.04 2.52
N VAL A 91 -41.50 1.62 2.36
CA VAL A 91 -41.71 2.97 1.81
C VAL A 91 -42.55 3.79 2.80
N PRO A 92 -42.03 4.89 3.36
CA PRO A 92 -42.82 5.79 4.20
C PRO A 92 -43.83 6.57 3.35
N LEU A 93 -45.06 6.74 3.86
CA LEU A 93 -46.07 7.54 3.18
C LEU A 93 -45.76 9.02 3.34
N ILE A 94 -45.12 9.62 2.32
CA ILE A 94 -44.84 11.05 2.28
C ILE A 94 -46.16 11.83 2.27
N ALA A 95 -46.48 12.46 3.40
CA ALA A 95 -47.49 13.51 3.44
C ALA A 95 -46.99 14.69 2.59
N THR A 96 -47.74 15.01 1.54
CA THR A 96 -47.37 16.03 0.54
C THR A 96 -47.15 17.41 1.17
N GLY A 97 -45.98 18.02 0.95
CA GLY A 97 -45.78 19.45 1.19
C GLY A 97 -44.52 19.88 1.96
N TRP A 98 -43.37 19.21 1.81
CA TRP A 98 -42.09 19.71 2.30
C TRP A 98 -41.11 19.92 1.13
N ASP A 99 -40.55 21.12 1.06
CA ASP A 99 -39.72 21.60 -0.04
C ASP A 99 -38.23 21.29 0.19
N VAL A 100 -37.51 20.93 -0.87
CA VAL A 100 -36.12 20.40 -0.83
C VAL A 100 -35.12 21.50 -1.16
N THR A 101 -35.35 22.71 -0.65
CA THR A 101 -34.56 23.93 -0.97
C THR A 101 -33.70 24.43 0.19
N THR A 102 -33.62 23.70 1.32
CA THR A 102 -32.86 24.13 2.50
C THR A 102 -32.05 23.00 3.17
N GLU A 103 -31.31 22.20 2.38
CA GLU A 103 -30.22 21.38 2.96
C GLU A 103 -28.92 22.18 3.12
N HIS A 104 -28.23 21.91 4.23
CA HIS A 104 -27.16 22.77 4.74
C HIS A 104 -25.81 22.55 4.03
N ASN A 105 -25.34 23.62 3.39
CA ASN A 105 -23.94 24.04 3.23
C ASN A 105 -22.84 23.06 3.72
N TYR A 106 -22.31 22.26 2.79
CA TYR A 106 -20.91 21.81 2.80
C TYR A 106 -20.11 22.30 1.58
N CYS A 107 -20.72 23.08 0.68
CA CYS A 107 -20.04 23.77 -0.41
C CYS A 107 -20.17 25.28 -0.20
N LYS A 108 -19.04 26.00 -0.14
CA LYS A 108 -19.07 27.43 -0.45
C LYS A 108 -19.38 27.55 -1.94
N VAL A 109 -20.48 28.22 -2.26
CA VAL A 109 -20.69 28.77 -3.60
C VAL A 109 -19.62 29.85 -3.80
N GLN A 110 -18.94 29.81 -4.96
CA GLN A 110 -18.29 31.00 -5.49
C GLN A 110 -19.29 31.62 -6.45
N ASP A 111 -19.53 32.92 -6.31
CA ASP A 111 -20.49 33.64 -7.13
C ASP A 111 -20.08 33.62 -8.61
N ASP A 112 -21.05 33.47 -9.50
CA ASP A 112 -20.87 33.65 -10.94
C ASP A 112 -20.60 35.13 -11.23
N ASP A 113 -19.55 35.44 -11.98
CA ASP A 113 -19.33 36.76 -12.58
C ASP A 113 -19.43 36.64 -14.12
N ASP A 114 -20.14 37.60 -14.71
CA ASP A 114 -20.73 37.52 -16.05
C ASP A 114 -19.74 37.47 -17.23
N PHE A 115 -20.17 36.82 -18.31
CA PHE A 115 -19.55 36.95 -19.62
C PHE A 115 -19.73 38.36 -20.19
N THR A 116 -18.64 39.00 -20.64
CA THR A 116 -18.71 40.03 -21.69
C THR A 116 -17.62 39.83 -22.75
N GLU A 117 -18.03 39.78 -24.02
CA GLU A 117 -17.13 39.71 -25.18
C GLU A 117 -16.46 41.06 -25.46
N ALA A 118 -15.16 41.09 -25.72
CA ALA A 118 -14.50 42.23 -26.38
C ALA A 118 -13.23 41.84 -27.16
N VAL A 119 -13.41 41.70 -28.48
CA VAL A 119 -12.55 42.19 -29.60
C VAL A 119 -11.01 42.27 -29.41
N VAL A 120 -10.32 41.63 -30.35
CA VAL A 120 -8.85 41.67 -30.58
C VAL A 120 -8.27 43.08 -30.73
N VAL A 121 -7.16 43.36 -30.02
CA VAL A 121 -6.18 44.40 -30.41
C VAL A 121 -4.75 43.87 -30.29
N ILE A 122 -4.01 43.88 -31.39
CA ILE A 122 -2.58 43.53 -31.45
C ILE A 122 -1.73 44.78 -31.15
N ARG A 123 -0.79 44.70 -30.18
CA ARG A 123 0.42 45.55 -30.16
C ARG A 123 1.65 44.79 -29.66
N LYS A 124 2.80 45.10 -30.29
CA LYS A 124 4.16 44.63 -29.96
C LYS A 124 4.98 45.79 -29.33
N PRO A 125 6.24 45.58 -28.87
CA PRO A 125 6.74 46.22 -27.64
C PRO A 125 7.59 47.48 -27.83
N GLY A 126 7.90 48.13 -26.69
CA GLY A 126 9.09 48.97 -26.43
C GLY A 126 9.59 48.66 -25.01
N SER A 127 10.88 48.37 -24.80
CA SER A 127 11.97 49.34 -24.47
C SER A 127 11.81 49.98 -23.09
N ASP A 128 12.78 50.03 -22.19
CA ASP A 128 14.12 49.42 -22.09
C ASP A 128 14.57 49.61 -20.62
N VAL A 129 15.42 48.74 -20.08
CA VAL A 129 16.66 49.08 -19.35
C VAL A 129 17.48 47.79 -19.20
N THR A 130 18.68 47.82 -19.78
CA THR A 130 19.72 46.78 -19.72
C THR A 130 20.43 46.75 -18.35
N ILE A 131 21.17 45.71 -17.99
CA ILE A 131 22.66 45.60 -18.11
C ILE A 131 23.04 44.27 -17.39
N GLU A 132 24.01 43.43 -17.76
CA GLU A 132 24.80 43.22 -18.98
C GLU A 132 25.45 41.79 -18.93
N HIS A 133 25.54 41.12 -20.10
CA HIS A 133 26.73 40.47 -20.72
C HIS A 133 27.73 39.55 -19.92
N ASN A 134 28.41 38.55 -20.50
CA ASN A 134 28.50 37.98 -21.87
C ASN A 134 28.86 36.47 -21.79
N TYR A 135 28.36 35.56 -22.65
CA TYR A 135 28.94 35.07 -23.93
C TYR A 135 30.39 34.49 -23.82
N CYS A 136 30.79 33.40 -24.50
CA CYS A 136 30.43 32.93 -25.85
C CYS A 136 30.15 31.41 -26.00
N LYS A 137 29.50 31.06 -27.11
CA LYS A 137 29.47 29.72 -27.74
C LYS A 137 30.72 29.52 -28.62
N GLU A 138 30.99 28.29 -29.03
CA GLU A 138 31.30 27.98 -30.43
C GLU A 138 30.55 26.73 -30.89
N GLN A 139 30.37 26.60 -32.22
CA GLN A 139 29.55 25.57 -32.88
C GLN A 139 30.45 24.56 -33.60
N ASN A 140 29.95 23.34 -33.84
CA ASN A 140 29.70 22.90 -35.22
C ASN A 140 28.99 21.53 -35.31
N ASP A 141 28.26 21.37 -36.42
CA ASP A 141 27.44 20.22 -36.77
C ASP A 141 28.26 18.97 -37.18
N CYS A 142 27.62 17.78 -37.22
CA CYS A 142 27.30 17.10 -38.49
C CYS A 142 26.68 15.69 -38.28
N SER A 143 25.44 15.52 -38.77
CA SER A 143 24.84 14.39 -39.51
C SER A 143 25.14 12.91 -39.22
N LYS A 144 24.06 12.09 -39.25
CA LYS A 144 24.09 10.62 -39.39
C LYS A 144 24.02 10.18 -40.86
N SER A 145 24.82 9.17 -41.25
CA SER A 145 24.63 8.16 -42.34
C SER A 145 26.02 7.65 -42.78
N SER A 146 26.32 6.40 -43.22
CA SER A 146 25.57 5.13 -43.40
C SER A 146 26.54 4.04 -43.97
N VAL A 147 26.07 2.79 -44.14
CA VAL A 147 26.60 1.69 -45.02
C VAL A 147 27.72 0.75 -44.50
N GLU A 148 27.34 -0.52 -44.26
CA GLU A 148 27.87 -1.82 -44.80
C GLU A 148 29.26 -1.83 -45.52
N ILE A 149 30.17 -2.81 -45.46
CA ILE A 149 30.20 -4.30 -45.32
C ILE A 149 31.68 -4.70 -44.90
N GLY A 150 32.10 -5.90 -44.47
CA GLY A 150 31.48 -7.22 -44.23
C GLY A 150 32.42 -8.40 -44.62
N SER A 151 32.33 -9.56 -43.93
CA SER A 151 33.16 -10.82 -44.08
C SER A 151 34.55 -10.79 -43.39
N SER A 152 35.11 -11.86 -42.80
CA SER A 152 34.86 -13.32 -42.89
C SER A 152 35.43 -14.11 -41.67
N ASP A 153 34.80 -15.25 -41.31
CA ASP A 153 35.32 -16.51 -40.70
C ASP A 153 36.22 -16.49 -39.41
N VAL A 154 36.29 -17.48 -38.50
CA VAL A 154 35.91 -18.92 -38.42
C VAL A 154 35.54 -19.27 -36.95
N GLY A 155 34.72 -20.31 -36.70
CA GLY A 155 35.10 -21.32 -35.66
C GLY A 155 34.47 -21.28 -34.26
N ASN A 156 33.32 -21.95 -34.13
CA ASN A 156 32.60 -22.30 -32.89
C ASN A 156 33.32 -23.35 -31.99
N SER A 157 33.32 -23.18 -30.66
CA SER A 157 33.11 -24.21 -29.60
C SER A 157 33.39 -23.61 -28.20
N HIS A 158 32.41 -23.47 -27.31
CA HIS A 158 31.81 -24.45 -26.38
C HIS A 158 32.69 -24.95 -25.21
N GLU A 159 32.11 -24.72 -24.01
CA GLU A 159 32.23 -25.48 -22.76
C GLU A 159 33.32 -25.22 -21.70
N GLN A 160 32.87 -25.44 -20.46
CA GLN A 160 33.58 -25.28 -19.20
C GLN A 160 34.43 -26.53 -18.91
N PRO A 161 35.34 -26.45 -17.92
CA PRO A 161 35.63 -27.64 -17.12
C PRO A 161 35.46 -27.43 -15.61
N SER A 162 34.86 -28.45 -14.99
CA SER A 162 34.77 -28.67 -13.56
C SER A 162 36.01 -29.36 -12.98
N CYS A 163 36.13 -29.35 -11.65
CA CYS A 163 37.20 -29.92 -10.82
C CYS A 163 37.68 -31.35 -11.20
N SER A 164 38.95 -31.65 -10.92
CA SER A 164 39.34 -32.41 -9.69
C SER A 164 40.84 -32.76 -9.60
N ASN A 165 41.27 -33.02 -8.35
CA ASN A 165 42.48 -33.76 -7.93
C ASN A 165 43.89 -33.25 -8.30
N PHE A 166 44.69 -32.90 -7.28
CA PHE A 166 46.04 -33.44 -7.19
C PHE A 166 46.50 -33.66 -5.73
N SER A 167 47.32 -34.70 -5.53
CA SER A 167 47.75 -35.21 -4.22
C SER A 167 48.87 -34.39 -3.59
N THR A 168 48.91 -34.37 -2.26
CA THR A 168 50.09 -33.98 -1.50
C THR A 168 51.19 -35.04 -1.64
N VAL A 169 52.40 -34.63 -2.01
CA VAL A 169 53.64 -35.35 -1.69
C VAL A 169 54.62 -34.31 -1.17
N ALA A 170 55.19 -34.56 0.00
CA ALA A 170 56.19 -33.68 0.61
C ALA A 170 57.60 -34.16 0.21
N THR A 171 58.44 -33.24 -0.23
CA THR A 171 59.89 -33.43 -0.33
C THR A 171 60.61 -32.25 0.31
N VAL A 172 61.36 -32.55 1.36
CA VAL A 172 62.28 -31.61 2.00
C VAL A 172 63.59 -31.64 1.22
N VAL A 173 64.10 -30.47 0.83
CA VAL A 173 65.49 -30.31 0.40
C VAL A 173 66.04 -29.07 1.10
N GLU A 174 66.99 -29.29 2.02
CA GLU A 174 67.89 -28.25 2.49
C GLU A 174 68.88 -27.90 1.38
N ASN A 175 69.33 -26.65 1.31
CA ASN A 175 70.76 -26.42 1.13
C ASN A 175 71.20 -25.04 1.61
N LYS A 176 72.48 -24.99 2.01
CA LYS A 176 73.21 -23.81 2.47
C LYS A 176 73.78 -23.10 1.25
N ASP A 177 74.02 -21.79 1.38
CA ASP A 177 74.99 -21.09 0.53
C ASP A 177 76.02 -20.35 1.36
N THR A 178 77.22 -20.25 0.79
CA THR A 178 78.48 -19.95 1.50
C THR A 178 79.06 -18.64 0.96
N PHE A 179 79.66 -17.83 1.84
CA PHE A 179 80.27 -16.55 1.47
C PHE A 179 81.53 -16.71 0.61
N LEU A 180 81.73 -15.78 -0.33
CA LEU A 180 83.03 -15.47 -0.93
C LEU A 180 83.20 -13.93 -1.00
N GLU A 181 84.36 -13.46 -0.53
CA GLU A 181 84.87 -12.09 -0.71
C GLU A 181 85.67 -12.03 -2.05
N GLN A 182 86.14 -10.91 -2.64
CA GLN A 182 86.27 -9.49 -2.25
C GLN A 182 86.46 -8.62 -3.55
N PRO A 183 86.89 -7.33 -3.52
CA PRO A 183 86.11 -6.13 -3.81
C PRO A 183 86.32 -5.50 -5.22
N PRO A 184 85.77 -4.30 -5.49
CA PRO A 184 86.70 -3.16 -5.62
C PRO A 184 86.28 -1.86 -4.89
N SER A 185 87.25 -0.96 -4.77
CA SER A 185 87.19 0.31 -4.04
C SER A 185 86.68 1.50 -4.86
N ALA A 186 85.80 2.33 -4.29
CA ALA A 186 85.75 3.78 -4.52
C ALA A 186 84.97 4.48 -3.38
N SER A 187 85.37 5.69 -3.00
CA SER A 187 84.75 6.42 -1.88
C SER A 187 83.59 7.30 -2.32
N THR A 188 82.42 7.19 -1.68
CA THR A 188 81.51 8.33 -1.51
C THR A 188 80.83 8.23 -0.14
N LYS A 189 81.20 9.12 0.79
CA LYS A 189 80.63 9.15 2.14
C LYS A 189 79.29 9.89 2.15
N GLY A 190 78.31 9.35 2.86
CA GLY A 190 77.30 10.17 3.56
C GLY A 190 75.83 10.03 3.16
N MET A 191 75.49 9.36 2.05
CA MET A 191 74.09 9.32 1.57
C MET A 191 73.44 7.93 1.49
N GLU A 192 74.23 6.85 1.58
CA GLU A 192 73.70 5.48 1.53
C GLU A 192 73.28 4.91 2.89
N ILE A 193 73.72 5.50 4.00
CA ILE A 193 73.51 4.93 5.36
C ILE A 193 72.04 5.06 5.80
N ASP A 194 71.41 6.22 5.60
CA ASP A 194 70.00 6.43 5.96
C ASP A 194 69.06 5.54 5.12
N VAL A 195 69.34 5.40 3.82
CA VAL A 195 68.57 4.52 2.91
C VAL A 195 68.72 3.06 3.34
N LEU A 196 69.92 2.65 3.79
CA LEU A 196 70.17 1.31 4.29
C LEU A 196 69.49 1.07 5.66
N GLU A 197 69.47 2.06 6.57
CA GLU A 197 68.71 1.96 7.83
C GLU A 197 67.19 1.90 7.58
N GLU A 198 66.65 2.66 6.63
CA GLU A 198 65.22 2.63 6.29
C GLU A 198 64.83 1.30 5.62
N LEU A 199 65.68 0.76 4.74
CA LEU A 199 65.54 -0.59 4.17
C LEU A 199 65.61 -1.67 5.26
N VAL A 200 66.59 -1.59 6.17
CA VAL A 200 66.72 -2.53 7.30
C VAL A 200 65.52 -2.42 8.26
N GLY A 201 65.01 -1.22 8.52
CA GLY A 201 63.79 -0.98 9.28
C GLY A 201 62.55 -1.57 8.60
N SER A 202 62.46 -1.45 7.28
CA SER A 202 61.39 -2.02 6.44
C SER A 202 61.45 -3.55 6.39
N VAL A 203 62.64 -4.13 6.23
CA VAL A 203 62.87 -5.59 6.31
C VAL A 203 62.55 -6.11 7.71
N LYS A 204 62.98 -5.43 8.79
CA LYS A 204 62.59 -5.77 10.18
C LYS A 204 61.07 -5.72 10.36
N LYS A 205 60.37 -4.71 9.82
CA LYS A 205 58.90 -4.64 9.80
C LYS A 205 58.28 -5.82 9.06
N ILE A 206 58.78 -6.18 7.86
CA ILE A 206 58.29 -7.31 7.05
C ILE A 206 58.52 -8.65 7.78
N VAL A 207 59.70 -8.88 8.36
CA VAL A 207 60.01 -10.07 9.18
C VAL A 207 59.11 -10.14 10.41
N SER A 208 58.83 -9.01 11.08
CA SER A 208 57.88 -8.98 12.20
C SER A 208 56.44 -9.32 11.77
N ARG A 209 56.01 -8.85 10.58
CA ARG A 209 54.71 -9.19 9.99
C ARG A 209 54.64 -10.66 9.60
N LYS A 210 55.69 -11.21 8.99
CA LYS A 210 55.81 -12.65 8.67
C LYS A 210 55.76 -13.50 9.94
N ARG A 211 56.48 -13.14 11.01
CA ARG A 211 56.41 -13.83 12.32
C ARG A 211 55.03 -13.74 12.98
N LYS A 212 54.35 -12.58 12.91
CA LYS A 212 52.96 -12.44 13.39
C LYS A 212 51.99 -13.29 12.57
N LEU A 213 52.14 -13.32 11.24
CA LEU A 213 51.29 -14.09 10.35
C LEU A 213 51.52 -15.60 10.52
N VAL A 214 52.76 -16.05 10.71
CA VAL A 214 53.08 -17.44 11.11
C VAL A 214 52.47 -17.75 12.47
N LYS A 215 52.59 -16.87 13.49
CA LYS A 215 51.92 -17.09 14.79
C LYS A 215 50.39 -17.18 14.67
N ILE A 216 49.77 -16.38 13.82
CA ILE A 216 48.32 -16.45 13.54
C ILE A 216 47.99 -17.78 12.85
N LEU A 217 48.77 -18.20 11.85
CA LEU A 217 48.58 -19.49 11.16
C LEU A 217 48.80 -20.69 12.09
N THR A 218 49.80 -20.65 12.98
CA THR A 218 50.01 -21.71 13.98
C THR A 218 48.91 -21.71 15.03
N ASN A 219 48.42 -20.55 15.47
CA ASN A 219 47.31 -20.48 16.41
C ASN A 219 46.02 -21.00 15.77
N ILE A 220 45.72 -20.64 14.52
CA ILE A 220 44.59 -21.18 13.74
C ILE A 220 44.77 -22.69 13.55
N ALA A 221 45.99 -23.17 13.27
CA ALA A 221 46.26 -24.60 13.19
C ALA A 221 46.01 -25.31 14.52
N THR A 222 46.47 -24.77 15.66
CA THR A 222 46.21 -25.36 16.99
C THR A 222 44.74 -25.27 17.41
N GLU A 223 44.03 -24.19 17.06
CA GLU A 223 42.59 -24.06 17.28
C GLU A 223 41.81 -25.08 16.41
N THR A 224 42.19 -25.27 15.15
CA THR A 224 41.59 -26.31 14.27
C THR A 224 42.02 -27.74 14.59
N LEU A 225 43.05 -27.93 15.42
CA LEU A 225 43.48 -29.22 15.98
C LEU A 225 42.84 -29.53 17.35
N SER A 226 42.11 -28.59 17.97
CA SER A 226 41.53 -28.79 19.31
C SER A 226 40.33 -29.75 19.32
N ASP A 227 39.54 -29.77 18.23
CA ASP A 227 38.64 -30.86 17.89
C ASP A 227 39.13 -31.50 16.58
N SER A 228 39.45 -32.79 16.60
CA SER A 228 39.83 -33.50 15.37
C SER A 228 38.67 -33.50 14.35
N VAL A 229 39.01 -33.62 13.06
CA VAL A 229 37.99 -33.75 12.01
C VAL A 229 37.07 -34.97 12.28
N SER A 230 37.60 -36.03 12.89
CA SER A 230 36.79 -37.17 13.36
C SER A 230 35.82 -36.73 14.45
N GLN A 231 36.26 -36.09 15.54
CA GLN A 231 35.37 -35.63 16.61
C GLN A 231 34.27 -34.68 16.10
N ARG A 232 34.58 -33.81 15.13
CA ARG A 232 33.58 -32.95 14.49
C ARG A 232 32.58 -33.73 13.63
N LEU A 233 33.04 -34.78 12.94
CA LEU A 233 32.17 -35.71 12.22
C LEU A 233 31.33 -36.57 13.18
N ASP A 234 31.89 -37.02 14.30
CA ASP A 234 31.21 -37.81 15.33
C ASP A 234 30.16 -36.98 16.07
N GLN A 235 30.45 -35.72 16.41
CA GLN A 235 29.47 -34.78 16.94
C GLN A 235 28.36 -34.49 15.92
N ALA A 236 28.69 -34.23 14.66
CA ALA A 236 27.71 -34.02 13.60
C ALA A 236 26.87 -35.28 13.34
N GLN A 237 27.46 -36.48 13.40
CA GLN A 237 26.75 -37.75 13.34
C GLN A 237 25.86 -37.96 14.58
N SER A 238 26.27 -37.56 15.78
CA SER A 238 25.45 -37.66 16.99
C SER A 238 24.20 -36.78 16.92
N LEU A 239 24.33 -35.57 16.39
CA LEU A 239 23.22 -34.66 16.11
C LEU A 239 22.33 -35.19 14.97
N SER A 240 22.92 -35.77 13.92
CA SER A 240 22.20 -36.42 12.81
C SER A 240 21.49 -37.72 13.22
N ARG A 241 22.00 -38.42 14.24
CA ARG A 241 21.37 -39.61 14.86
C ARG A 241 20.22 -39.25 15.80
N ASN A 242 20.12 -37.99 16.27
CA ASN A 242 18.98 -37.53 17.04
C ASN A 242 17.79 -37.27 16.11
N LYS A 243 17.18 -38.37 15.67
CA LYS A 243 16.12 -38.45 14.66
C LYS A 243 14.95 -37.52 15.02
N ASP A 244 14.58 -37.49 16.29
CA ASP A 244 13.53 -36.65 16.85
C ASP A 244 13.78 -35.16 16.59
N LEU A 245 15.03 -34.68 16.68
CA LEU A 245 15.35 -33.27 16.45
C LEU A 245 15.17 -32.89 14.98
N LEU A 246 15.59 -33.76 14.05
CA LEU A 246 15.38 -33.57 12.62
C LEU A 246 13.90 -33.68 12.23
N GLU A 247 13.18 -34.70 12.71
CA GLU A 247 11.75 -34.88 12.45
C GLU A 247 10.92 -33.71 13.00
N ASN A 248 11.17 -33.27 14.25
CA ASN A 248 10.54 -32.08 14.83
C ASN A 248 10.93 -30.79 14.10
N PHE A 249 12.14 -30.69 13.55
CA PHE A 249 12.52 -29.54 12.73
C PHE A 249 11.68 -29.46 11.44
N TYR A 250 11.50 -30.57 10.73
CA TYR A 250 10.70 -30.59 9.49
C TYR A 250 9.20 -30.42 9.74
N LEU A 251 8.71 -30.74 10.95
CA LEU A 251 7.35 -30.42 11.42
C LEU A 251 7.10 -28.92 11.63
N LEU A 252 8.14 -28.09 11.80
CA LEU A 252 7.98 -26.63 11.90
C LEU A 252 7.50 -26.03 10.57
N ASN A 253 6.77 -24.92 10.63
CA ASN A 253 6.43 -24.17 9.42
C ASN A 253 7.70 -23.59 8.73
N LYS A 254 7.65 -23.38 7.41
CA LYS A 254 8.79 -22.93 6.59
C LYS A 254 9.47 -21.64 7.11
N GLN A 255 8.71 -20.72 7.70
CA GLN A 255 9.26 -19.47 8.26
C GLN A 255 10.05 -19.75 9.54
N ALA A 256 9.52 -20.55 10.46
CA ALA A 256 10.22 -21.00 11.66
C ALA A 256 11.50 -21.80 11.32
N GLN A 257 11.44 -22.71 10.32
CA GLN A 257 12.61 -23.41 9.80
C GLN A 257 13.67 -22.42 9.27
N THR A 258 13.26 -21.45 8.44
CA THR A 258 14.14 -20.41 7.88
C THR A 258 14.80 -19.59 8.99
N PHE A 259 14.03 -19.18 10.01
CA PHE A 259 14.54 -18.43 11.15
C PHE A 259 15.58 -19.21 11.96
N LEU A 260 15.28 -20.47 12.29
CA LEU A 260 16.15 -21.31 13.11
C LEU A 260 17.45 -21.66 12.36
N PHE A 261 17.37 -22.05 11.08
CA PHE A 261 18.55 -22.22 10.24
C PHE A 261 19.37 -20.93 10.13
N MET A 262 18.71 -19.77 9.98
CA MET A 262 19.39 -18.48 9.98
C MET A 262 20.12 -18.19 11.30
N GLN A 263 19.58 -18.59 12.46
CA GLN A 263 20.31 -18.44 13.73
C GLN A 263 21.55 -19.33 13.76
N LEU A 264 21.39 -20.63 13.50
CA LEU A 264 22.47 -21.62 13.53
C LEU A 264 23.61 -21.28 12.55
N LYS A 265 23.27 -20.86 11.32
CA LYS A 265 24.20 -20.46 10.25
C LYS A 265 25.03 -19.20 10.57
N GLN A 266 24.60 -18.38 11.53
CA GLN A 266 25.20 -17.08 11.85
C GLN A 266 25.76 -17.01 13.28
N ILE A 267 25.60 -18.05 14.10
CA ILE A 267 25.98 -18.06 15.52
C ILE A 267 27.48 -17.80 15.73
N HIS A 268 28.34 -18.51 14.98
CA HIS A 268 29.79 -18.34 15.02
C HIS A 268 30.31 -17.14 14.19
N LYS A 269 29.41 -16.29 13.64
CA LYS A 269 29.80 -15.17 12.76
C LYS A 269 29.68 -13.83 13.49
N SER A 270 30.79 -13.07 13.47
CA SER A 270 30.81 -11.69 13.93
C SER A 270 29.76 -10.84 13.21
N LYS A 271 29.24 -9.80 13.87
CA LYS A 271 28.09 -9.01 13.35
C LYS A 271 28.29 -8.53 11.91
N MET A 272 29.50 -8.15 11.52
CA MET A 272 29.85 -7.66 10.18
C MET A 272 30.11 -8.79 9.15
N ALA A 273 30.40 -10.01 9.60
CA ALA A 273 30.60 -11.19 8.74
C ALA A 273 29.28 -11.91 8.39
N ARG A 274 28.16 -11.53 9.01
CA ARG A 274 26.84 -12.14 8.74
C ARG A 274 26.39 -11.87 7.30
N ARG A 275 25.83 -12.89 6.65
CA ARG A 275 25.39 -12.84 5.24
C ARG A 275 24.06 -13.57 5.10
N PHE A 276 23.03 -12.84 4.67
CA PHE A 276 21.66 -13.36 4.61
C PHE A 276 21.23 -13.69 3.17
N THR A 277 20.40 -14.71 2.97
CA THR A 277 19.79 -15.07 1.66
C THR A 277 18.69 -14.09 1.26
N LEU A 278 17.95 -14.32 0.17
CA LEU A 278 16.77 -13.52 -0.15
C LEU A 278 15.62 -13.86 0.81
N ASP A 279 15.28 -15.14 0.97
CA ASP A 279 14.20 -15.62 1.85
C ASP A 279 14.39 -15.17 3.31
N GLU A 280 15.62 -15.27 3.85
CA GLU A 280 15.97 -14.78 5.18
C GLU A 280 15.71 -13.27 5.33
N LYS A 281 16.00 -12.48 4.28
CA LYS A 281 15.71 -11.03 4.27
C LYS A 281 14.23 -10.74 4.08
N LEU A 282 13.50 -11.53 3.29
CA LEU A 282 12.06 -11.36 3.09
C LEU A 282 11.29 -11.68 4.37
N MET A 283 11.64 -12.76 5.08
CA MET A 283 11.10 -13.06 6.41
C MET A 283 11.36 -11.92 7.40
N ALA A 284 12.60 -11.43 7.47
CA ALA A 284 12.97 -10.30 8.32
C ALA A 284 12.22 -9.00 7.93
N LEU A 285 12.03 -8.76 6.63
CA LEU A 285 11.26 -7.63 6.10
C LEU A 285 9.78 -7.71 6.50
N LEU A 286 9.16 -8.89 6.46
CA LEU A 286 7.78 -9.10 6.92
C LEU A 286 7.63 -8.72 8.40
N ILE A 287 8.51 -9.21 9.27
CA ILE A 287 8.50 -8.86 10.70
C ILE A 287 8.72 -7.35 10.90
N MET A 288 9.65 -6.75 10.15
CA MET A 288 9.93 -5.30 10.21
C MET A 288 8.74 -4.46 9.74
N LYS A 289 8.03 -4.87 8.70
CA LYS A 289 6.83 -4.17 8.19
C LYS A 289 5.64 -4.31 9.14
N GLN A 290 5.48 -5.47 9.78
CA GLN A 290 4.44 -5.68 10.80
C GLN A 290 4.70 -4.88 12.08
N SER A 291 5.94 -4.82 12.57
CA SER A 291 6.28 -4.05 13.76
C SER A 291 7.77 -3.65 13.80
N PRO A 292 8.13 -2.42 13.37
CA PRO A 292 9.51 -1.94 13.42
C PRO A 292 10.09 -1.89 14.85
N LYS A 293 9.24 -1.65 15.86
CA LYS A 293 9.63 -1.65 17.28
C LYS A 293 10.01 -3.05 17.75
N SER A 294 9.16 -4.05 17.47
CA SER A 294 9.44 -5.45 17.82
C SER A 294 10.64 -5.99 17.05
N TYR A 295 10.78 -5.63 15.77
CA TYR A 295 11.97 -5.97 14.99
C TYR A 295 13.26 -5.44 15.62
N LYS A 296 13.28 -4.18 16.09
CA LYS A 296 14.44 -3.59 16.78
C LYS A 296 14.77 -4.27 18.11
N LEU A 297 13.81 -4.93 18.76
CA LEU A 297 14.06 -5.77 19.94
C LEU A 297 14.67 -7.12 19.51
N LEU A 298 14.06 -7.78 18.52
CA LEU A 298 14.52 -9.06 17.99
C LEU A 298 15.93 -8.95 17.37
N GLU A 299 16.28 -7.86 16.70
CA GLU A 299 17.61 -7.58 16.13
C GLU A 299 18.73 -7.53 17.20
N LYS A 300 18.38 -7.26 18.46
CA LYS A 300 19.33 -7.33 19.59
C LYS A 300 19.50 -8.76 20.13
N MET A 301 18.45 -9.56 20.07
CA MET A 301 18.40 -10.93 20.62
C MET A 301 18.90 -11.97 19.61
N PHE A 302 18.67 -11.75 18.32
CA PHE A 302 18.85 -12.72 17.26
C PHE A 302 19.75 -12.19 16.13
N ALA A 303 20.37 -13.10 15.39
CA ALA A 303 21.07 -12.79 14.15
C ALA A 303 20.05 -12.46 13.05
N LEU A 304 19.75 -11.18 12.90
CA LEU A 304 18.85 -10.63 11.89
C LEU A 304 19.55 -9.60 10.97
N PRO A 305 19.03 -9.36 9.75
CA PRO A 305 19.49 -8.29 8.87
C PRO A 305 19.32 -6.90 9.51
N SER A 306 20.24 -5.97 9.21
CA SER A 306 20.07 -4.59 9.68
C SER A 306 18.91 -3.88 8.97
N LYS A 307 18.26 -2.93 9.65
CA LYS A 307 17.20 -2.08 9.03
C LYS A 307 17.64 -1.47 7.69
N ARG A 308 18.90 -1.01 7.57
CA ARG A 308 19.47 -0.49 6.31
C ARG A 308 19.51 -1.54 5.20
N THR A 309 19.74 -2.80 5.53
CA THR A 309 19.72 -3.92 4.57
C THR A 309 18.31 -4.19 4.05
N LEU A 310 17.29 -4.07 4.91
CA LEU A 310 15.88 -4.27 4.57
C LEU A 310 15.27 -3.09 3.81
N ASN A 311 15.65 -1.86 4.15
CA ASN A 311 15.32 -0.67 3.36
C ASN A 311 15.87 -0.80 1.94
N ARG A 312 17.17 -1.10 1.77
CA ARG A 312 17.79 -1.33 0.46
C ARG A 312 17.20 -2.50 -0.33
N LEU A 313 16.56 -3.47 0.34
CA LEU A 313 15.79 -4.50 -0.35
C LEU A 313 14.45 -3.95 -0.85
N SER A 314 13.78 -3.11 -0.06
CA SER A 314 12.53 -2.44 -0.42
C SER A 314 12.72 -1.42 -1.55
N GLU A 315 13.82 -0.66 -1.54
CA GLU A 315 14.22 0.34 -2.56
C GLU A 315 14.39 -0.24 -3.98
N LYS A 316 14.46 -1.57 -4.12
CA LYS A 316 14.47 -2.25 -5.43
C LYS A 316 13.10 -2.30 -6.10
N VAL A 317 12.02 -2.11 -5.34
CA VAL A 317 10.65 -2.10 -5.86
C VAL A 317 10.25 -0.66 -6.09
N SER A 318 10.36 -0.20 -7.34
CA SER A 318 9.83 1.12 -7.74
C SER A 318 8.31 1.04 -7.82
N ILE A 319 7.63 1.99 -7.16
CA ILE A 319 6.19 2.16 -7.20
C ILE A 319 5.95 3.64 -7.53
N GLN A 320 5.46 3.90 -8.74
CA GLN A 320 5.20 5.23 -9.27
C GLN A 320 3.69 5.42 -9.45
N PRO A 321 3.19 6.66 -9.53
CA PRO A 321 1.80 6.95 -9.88
C PRO A 321 1.39 6.27 -11.19
N GLY A 322 0.11 5.93 -11.29
CA GLY A 322 -0.46 5.19 -12.40
C GLY A 322 -0.46 3.67 -12.23
N LEU A 323 -0.56 2.98 -13.37
CA LEU A 323 -0.58 1.52 -13.47
C LEU A 323 0.82 0.96 -13.21
N ASN A 324 0.97 -0.02 -12.31
CA ASN A 324 2.25 -0.68 -12.07
C ASN A 324 2.39 -1.98 -12.90
N PRO A 325 3.24 -2.03 -13.95
CA PRO A 325 3.32 -3.19 -14.85
C PRO A 325 3.71 -4.49 -14.13
N LEU A 326 4.59 -4.41 -13.12
CA LEU A 326 5.04 -5.57 -12.36
C LEU A 326 3.91 -6.21 -11.55
N ILE A 327 2.95 -5.41 -11.08
CA ILE A 327 1.75 -5.91 -10.39
C ILE A 327 0.84 -6.62 -11.39
N PHE A 328 0.58 -6.03 -12.57
CA PHE A 328 -0.26 -6.67 -13.60
C PHE A 328 0.37 -7.95 -14.16
N GLU A 329 1.69 -7.98 -14.36
CA GLU A 329 2.42 -9.20 -14.74
C GLU A 329 2.31 -10.29 -13.66
N HIS A 330 2.48 -9.94 -12.38
CA HIS A 330 2.33 -10.86 -11.27
C HIS A 330 0.90 -11.43 -11.16
N ILE A 331 -0.12 -10.58 -11.32
CA ILE A 331 -1.53 -11.01 -11.37
C ILE A 331 -1.72 -11.98 -12.55
N SER A 332 -1.31 -11.61 -13.77
CA SER A 332 -1.43 -12.45 -14.97
C SER A 332 -0.75 -13.82 -14.83
N ASN A 333 0.42 -13.88 -14.19
CA ASN A 333 1.10 -15.15 -13.94
C ASN A 333 0.42 -16.01 -12.85
N THR A 334 -0.34 -15.39 -11.95
CA THR A 334 -1.05 -16.06 -10.86
C THR A 334 -2.42 -16.57 -11.32
N THR A 335 -3.18 -15.74 -12.05
CA THR A 335 -4.53 -16.04 -12.60
C THR A 335 -4.54 -17.17 -13.62
N LYS A 336 -3.41 -17.44 -14.32
CA LYS A 336 -3.27 -18.61 -15.21
C LYS A 336 -3.63 -19.94 -14.53
N LYS A 337 -3.44 -20.03 -13.21
CA LYS A 337 -3.73 -21.23 -12.40
C LYS A 337 -5.10 -21.20 -11.70
N TRP A 338 -5.85 -20.12 -11.86
CA TRP A 338 -7.13 -19.91 -11.17
C TRP A 338 -8.32 -20.46 -11.95
N ASP A 339 -9.31 -20.95 -11.23
CA ASP A 339 -10.60 -21.29 -11.80
C ASP A 339 -11.42 -20.03 -12.15
N THR A 340 -12.55 -20.20 -12.82
CA THR A 340 -13.40 -19.08 -13.22
C THR A 340 -13.94 -18.31 -12.01
N LYS A 341 -14.28 -18.98 -10.90
CA LYS A 341 -14.84 -18.31 -9.71
C LYS A 341 -13.82 -17.41 -9.02
N GLN A 342 -12.57 -17.84 -8.91
CA GLN A 342 -11.48 -17.05 -8.31
C GLN A 342 -11.09 -15.84 -9.19
N LYS A 343 -11.31 -15.92 -10.51
CA LYS A 343 -11.11 -14.83 -11.47
C LYS A 343 -12.19 -13.74 -11.44
N LEU A 344 -13.38 -14.01 -10.89
CA LEU A 344 -14.44 -13.01 -10.76
C LEU A 344 -14.04 -11.94 -9.75
N CYS A 345 -13.98 -10.67 -10.17
CA CYS A 345 -13.57 -9.55 -9.32
C CYS A 345 -14.42 -8.29 -9.52
N THR A 346 -14.32 -7.36 -8.58
CA THR A 346 -14.73 -5.96 -8.77
C THR A 346 -13.51 -5.05 -8.76
N ILE A 347 -13.65 -3.87 -9.40
CA ILE A 347 -12.68 -2.79 -9.33
C ILE A 347 -13.24 -1.76 -8.34
N VAL A 348 -12.60 -1.64 -7.20
CA VAL A 348 -12.96 -0.70 -6.12
C VAL A 348 -12.03 0.51 -6.20
N PHE A 349 -12.58 1.72 -6.09
CA PHE A 349 -11.77 2.93 -6.03
C PHE A 349 -12.36 4.00 -5.12
N ASP A 350 -11.47 4.77 -4.50
CA ASP A 350 -11.79 5.79 -3.50
C ASP A 350 -10.68 6.85 -3.43
N GLU A 351 -11.00 8.03 -2.89
CA GLU A 351 -10.05 9.14 -2.66
C GLU A 351 -9.60 9.17 -1.19
N VAL A 352 -8.29 9.25 -0.98
CA VAL A 352 -7.67 9.25 0.36
C VAL A 352 -6.98 10.59 0.59
N SER A 353 -7.44 11.36 1.57
CA SER A 353 -6.80 12.62 1.96
C SER A 353 -5.39 12.39 2.50
N LEU A 354 -4.48 13.27 2.09
CA LEU A 354 -3.07 13.33 2.43
C LEU A 354 -2.76 14.66 3.11
N THR A 355 -1.61 14.75 3.79
CA THR A 355 -1.08 16.04 4.22
C THR A 355 -0.21 16.61 3.11
N PRO A 356 -0.51 17.81 2.56
CA PRO A 356 0.29 18.42 1.50
C PRO A 356 1.72 18.69 1.97
N HIS A 357 2.69 18.09 1.29
CA HIS A 357 4.09 18.22 1.65
C HIS A 357 5.00 17.92 0.46
N LEU A 358 5.98 18.79 0.19
CA LEU A 358 7.01 18.51 -0.80
C LEU A 358 8.16 17.73 -0.17
N THR A 359 8.63 16.69 -0.84
CA THR A 359 9.81 15.92 -0.41
C THR A 359 10.70 15.63 -1.61
N PHE A 360 11.97 16.05 -1.53
CA PHE A 360 12.96 15.71 -2.55
C PHE A 360 13.41 14.25 -2.39
N ASN A 361 13.32 13.49 -3.48
CA ASN A 361 13.79 12.11 -3.58
C ASN A 361 15.12 12.10 -4.33
N GLU A 362 16.23 12.17 -3.58
CA GLU A 362 17.61 12.17 -4.09
C GLU A 362 17.94 11.00 -5.03
N LYS A 363 17.25 9.85 -4.87
CA LYS A 363 17.53 8.63 -5.64
C LYS A 363 17.05 8.73 -7.09
N ASP A 364 15.87 9.31 -7.28
CA ASP A 364 15.21 9.39 -8.58
C ASP A 364 15.21 10.83 -9.14
N ASP A 365 15.85 11.77 -8.43
CA ASP A 365 15.96 13.21 -8.74
C ASP A 365 14.60 13.92 -8.95
N ILE A 366 13.63 13.59 -8.09
CA ILE A 366 12.23 14.04 -8.22
C ILE A 366 11.74 14.69 -6.91
N ILE A 367 11.04 15.82 -7.04
CA ILE A 367 10.29 16.43 -5.94
C ILE A 367 8.89 15.81 -5.87
N ASN A 368 8.65 14.96 -4.88
CA ASN A 368 7.32 14.41 -4.57
C ASN A 368 6.43 15.48 -3.92
N GLY A 369 5.10 15.27 -3.96
CA GLY A 369 4.11 16.18 -3.34
C GLY A 369 3.35 17.09 -4.32
N PHE A 370 3.49 16.84 -5.62
CA PHE A 370 2.72 17.49 -6.68
C PHE A 370 1.62 16.56 -7.23
N VAL A 371 0.59 17.15 -7.83
CA VAL A 371 -0.44 16.45 -8.62
C VAL A 371 0.21 15.68 -9.77
N ASP A 372 -0.11 14.39 -9.87
CA ASP A 372 0.38 13.46 -10.87
C ASP A 372 -0.75 12.48 -11.25
N ILE A 373 -1.37 12.75 -12.40
CA ILE A 373 -2.54 12.03 -12.90
C ILE A 373 -2.22 11.53 -14.31
N ALA A 374 -2.28 10.20 -14.51
CA ALA A 374 -2.05 9.56 -15.81
C ALA A 374 -0.74 9.95 -16.53
N GLY A 375 0.30 10.35 -15.80
CA GLY A 375 1.59 10.80 -16.34
C GLY A 375 1.66 12.31 -16.61
N GLU A 376 0.56 13.05 -16.42
CA GLU A 376 0.56 14.52 -16.42
C GLU A 376 0.83 15.05 -15.01
N ARG A 377 2.08 15.46 -14.77
CA ARG A 377 2.47 16.11 -13.52
C ARG A 377 2.23 17.62 -13.61
N LYS A 378 1.38 18.13 -12.72
CA LYS A 378 0.94 19.54 -12.68
C LYS A 378 1.64 20.23 -11.49
N LEU A 379 2.10 21.47 -11.65
CA LEU A 379 2.77 22.24 -10.58
C LEU A 379 1.76 22.78 -9.54
N LYS A 380 1.01 21.86 -8.94
CA LYS A 380 0.03 22.06 -7.87
C LYS A 380 0.31 21.06 -6.76
N TYR A 381 0.14 21.45 -5.51
CA TYR A 381 0.28 20.53 -4.38
C TYR A 381 -0.77 19.43 -4.44
N CYS A 382 -0.37 18.18 -4.17
CA CYS A 382 -1.36 17.12 -3.95
C CYS A 382 -1.77 17.08 -2.48
N ASP A 383 -3.07 16.97 -2.25
CA ASP A 383 -3.68 16.80 -0.93
C ASP A 383 -4.57 15.54 -0.88
N HIS A 384 -4.77 14.84 -2.00
CA HIS A 384 -5.50 13.57 -2.08
C HIS A 384 -4.79 12.56 -2.99
N ALA A 385 -5.01 11.28 -2.74
CA ALA A 385 -4.66 10.19 -3.65
C ALA A 385 -5.90 9.36 -4.03
N LEU A 386 -6.19 9.27 -5.32
CA LEU A 386 -7.17 8.34 -5.87
C LEU A 386 -6.52 6.96 -5.99
N VAL A 387 -7.09 5.92 -5.36
CA VAL A 387 -6.50 4.57 -5.30
C VAL A 387 -7.45 3.54 -5.90
N PHE A 388 -6.91 2.64 -6.73
CA PHE A 388 -7.66 1.52 -7.34
C PHE A 388 -7.21 0.17 -6.77
N MET A 389 -8.18 -0.64 -6.37
CA MET A 389 -7.99 -1.97 -5.81
C MET A 389 -8.90 -3.00 -6.51
N LEU A 390 -8.32 -4.13 -6.90
CA LEU A 390 -9.07 -5.30 -7.34
C LEU A 390 -9.48 -6.14 -6.13
N ARG A 391 -10.74 -6.58 -6.11
CA ARG A 391 -11.30 -7.41 -5.04
C ARG A 391 -11.95 -8.65 -5.64
N GLY A 392 -11.54 -9.84 -5.20
CA GLY A 392 -12.22 -11.09 -5.57
C GLY A 392 -13.64 -11.15 -5.01
N ILE A 393 -14.60 -11.59 -5.83
CA ILE A 393 -16.01 -11.72 -5.45
C ILE A 393 -16.22 -13.05 -4.71
N CYS A 394 -15.94 -14.16 -5.37
CA CYS A 394 -16.11 -15.51 -4.83
C CYS A 394 -14.86 -16.00 -4.06
N SER A 395 -13.86 -15.14 -3.82
CA SER A 395 -12.59 -15.53 -3.21
C SER A 395 -11.96 -14.36 -2.46
N PRO A 396 -11.41 -14.55 -1.24
CA PRO A 396 -11.07 -13.47 -0.33
C PRO A 396 -9.77 -12.71 -0.65
N TRP A 397 -9.31 -12.68 -1.90
CA TRP A 397 -8.10 -11.95 -2.32
C TRP A 397 -8.38 -10.46 -2.62
N ARG A 398 -7.35 -9.61 -2.51
CA ARG A 398 -7.39 -8.18 -2.87
C ARG A 398 -6.00 -7.69 -3.27
N GLN A 399 -5.91 -6.77 -4.22
CA GLN A 399 -4.64 -6.20 -4.71
C GLN A 399 -4.83 -4.75 -5.18
N SER A 400 -4.04 -3.81 -4.66
CA SER A 400 -3.96 -2.45 -5.21
C SER A 400 -3.20 -2.47 -6.55
N VAL A 401 -3.71 -1.78 -7.56
CA VAL A 401 -3.18 -1.86 -8.94
C VAL A 401 -2.76 -0.52 -9.55
N ALA A 402 -3.35 0.58 -9.09
CA ALA A 402 -2.97 1.92 -9.49
C ALA A 402 -3.29 2.94 -8.38
N PHE A 403 -2.59 4.07 -8.39
CA PHE A 403 -2.90 5.24 -7.58
C PHE A 403 -2.48 6.51 -8.33
N TYR A 404 -3.13 7.64 -8.06
CA TYR A 404 -2.87 8.93 -8.71
C TYR A 404 -2.92 10.04 -7.66
N PHE A 405 -2.07 11.06 -7.79
CA PHE A 405 -2.05 12.19 -6.86
C PHE A 405 -2.86 13.36 -7.43
N CYS A 406 -3.76 13.91 -6.63
CA CYS A 406 -4.73 14.94 -7.05
C CYS A 406 -4.88 16.06 -6.01
N GLU A 407 -5.54 17.13 -6.43
CA GLU A 407 -5.92 18.29 -5.60
C GLU A 407 -7.45 18.25 -5.42
N GLY A 408 -7.92 18.06 -4.19
CA GLY A 408 -9.33 17.82 -3.85
C GLY A 408 -9.85 16.49 -4.37
N THR A 409 -10.27 16.45 -5.64
CA THR A 409 -10.87 15.30 -6.31
C THR A 409 -10.49 15.30 -7.79
N VAL A 410 -10.41 14.12 -8.42
CA VAL A 410 -10.16 14.05 -9.87
C VAL A 410 -11.35 14.55 -10.67
N SER A 411 -11.10 15.21 -11.81
CA SER A 411 -12.22 15.62 -12.67
C SER A 411 -12.96 14.41 -13.25
N ALA A 412 -14.24 14.59 -13.53
CA ALA A 412 -15.07 13.54 -14.15
C ALA A 412 -14.61 13.12 -15.56
N ALA A 413 -13.70 13.86 -16.19
CA ALA A 413 -13.07 13.51 -17.46
C ALA A 413 -11.78 12.69 -17.24
N GLU A 414 -10.92 13.10 -16.30
CA GLU A 414 -9.72 12.35 -15.91
C GLU A 414 -10.09 10.95 -15.39
N LEU A 415 -11.12 10.84 -14.53
CA LEU A 415 -11.58 9.55 -14.01
C LEU A 415 -12.06 8.60 -15.13
N GLN A 416 -12.72 9.11 -16.16
CA GLN A 416 -13.09 8.28 -17.32
C GLN A 416 -11.89 7.80 -18.11
N CYS A 417 -10.89 8.66 -18.31
CA CYS A 417 -9.64 8.29 -18.96
C CYS A 417 -8.94 7.17 -18.18
N ILE A 418 -8.82 7.34 -16.86
CA ILE A 418 -8.25 6.35 -15.95
C ILE A 418 -9.02 5.02 -15.99
N LEU A 419 -10.35 5.02 -15.91
CA LEU A 419 -11.17 3.80 -16.00
C LEU A 419 -11.01 3.10 -17.37
N LYS A 420 -10.98 3.87 -18.47
CA LYS A 420 -10.71 3.38 -19.83
C LYS A 420 -9.28 2.83 -20.00
N GLN A 421 -8.33 3.19 -19.14
CA GLN A 421 -6.99 2.58 -19.08
C GLN A 421 -6.93 1.34 -18.16
N ILE A 422 -7.56 1.38 -16.99
CA ILE A 422 -7.49 0.30 -15.98
C ILE A 422 -8.25 -0.94 -16.44
N VAL A 423 -9.51 -0.80 -16.87
CA VAL A 423 -10.38 -1.95 -17.20
C VAL A 423 -9.74 -2.89 -18.23
N PRO A 424 -9.19 -2.41 -19.37
CA PRO A 424 -8.50 -3.28 -20.33
C PRO A 424 -7.28 -4.00 -19.74
N GLN A 425 -6.52 -3.36 -18.86
CA GLN A 425 -5.34 -3.99 -18.24
C GLN A 425 -5.76 -5.08 -17.25
N VAL A 426 -6.85 -4.89 -16.51
CA VAL A 426 -7.43 -5.94 -15.65
C VAL A 426 -7.86 -7.14 -16.50
N ILE A 427 -8.61 -6.93 -17.58
CA ILE A 427 -9.07 -8.00 -18.49
C ILE A 427 -7.88 -8.75 -19.11
N ARG A 428 -6.81 -8.06 -19.53
CA ARG A 428 -5.57 -8.67 -20.06
C ARG A 428 -4.84 -9.59 -19.07
N THR A 429 -5.09 -9.49 -17.77
CA THR A 429 -4.56 -10.46 -16.79
C THR A 429 -5.35 -11.77 -16.74
N GLY A 430 -6.45 -11.92 -17.50
CA GLY A 430 -7.35 -13.06 -17.41
C GLY A 430 -8.25 -13.04 -16.17
N LEU A 431 -8.40 -11.88 -15.54
CA LEU A 431 -9.46 -11.59 -14.57
C LEU A 431 -10.75 -11.21 -15.28
N ILE A 432 -11.88 -11.42 -14.60
CA ILE A 432 -13.21 -11.13 -15.10
C ILE A 432 -13.84 -10.08 -14.16
N PRO A 433 -13.66 -8.78 -14.45
CA PRO A 433 -14.31 -7.73 -13.67
C PRO A 433 -15.82 -7.75 -13.93
N LEU A 434 -16.65 -7.82 -12.89
CA LEU A 434 -18.12 -7.77 -13.03
C LEU A 434 -18.72 -6.41 -12.68
N GLY A 435 -17.95 -5.54 -12.01
CA GLY A 435 -18.42 -4.21 -11.69
C GLY A 435 -17.40 -3.27 -11.09
N LEU A 436 -17.79 -1.99 -11.07
CA LEU A 436 -17.09 -0.88 -10.45
C LEU A 436 -17.76 -0.58 -9.10
N VAL A 437 -16.95 -0.30 -8.07
CA VAL A 437 -17.41 0.07 -6.73
C VAL A 437 -16.73 1.37 -6.29
N CYS A 438 -17.51 2.38 -5.90
CA CYS A 438 -16.96 3.66 -5.45
C CYS A 438 -17.87 4.37 -4.44
N ASP A 439 -17.42 5.53 -3.96
CA ASP A 439 -18.19 6.44 -3.12
C ASP A 439 -19.24 7.24 -3.95
N GLN A 440 -19.89 8.23 -3.33
CA GLN A 440 -20.91 9.07 -3.96
C GLN A 440 -20.43 10.48 -4.37
N GLY A 441 -19.12 10.68 -4.54
CA GLY A 441 -18.52 11.93 -5.00
C GLY A 441 -19.22 12.49 -6.25
N SER A 442 -19.40 13.81 -6.32
CA SER A 442 -20.08 14.47 -7.44
C SER A 442 -19.35 14.24 -8.77
N THR A 443 -18.02 14.22 -8.74
CA THR A 443 -17.11 13.86 -9.84
C THR A 443 -17.29 12.41 -10.27
N PHE A 444 -17.34 11.47 -9.33
CA PHE A 444 -17.51 10.04 -9.58
C PHE A 444 -18.88 9.74 -10.20
N ARG A 445 -19.96 10.25 -9.60
CA ARG A 445 -21.32 10.15 -10.15
C ARG A 445 -21.41 10.73 -11.56
N THR A 446 -20.76 11.87 -11.82
CA THR A 446 -20.73 12.50 -13.15
C THR A 446 -19.94 11.68 -14.16
N ALA A 447 -18.81 11.08 -13.78
CA ALA A 447 -18.01 10.21 -14.64
C ALA A 447 -18.79 8.95 -15.03
N ILE A 448 -19.39 8.27 -14.05
CA ILE A 448 -20.24 7.09 -14.25
C ILE A 448 -21.42 7.41 -15.15
N ARG A 449 -22.14 8.51 -14.88
CA ARG A 449 -23.29 8.95 -15.71
C ARG A 449 -22.89 9.14 -17.17
N ARG A 450 -21.80 9.85 -17.44
CA ARG A 450 -21.28 10.05 -18.81
C ARG A 450 -20.91 8.74 -19.50
N LEU A 451 -20.29 7.79 -18.78
CA LEU A 451 -19.98 6.46 -19.33
C LEU A 451 -21.24 5.63 -19.63
N ARG A 452 -22.29 5.77 -18.81
CA ARG A 452 -23.61 5.14 -19.04
C ARG A 452 -24.31 5.76 -20.24
N GLU A 453 -24.30 7.08 -20.38
CA GLU A 453 -24.80 7.81 -21.56
C GLU A 453 -24.10 7.36 -22.85
N ASP A 454 -22.76 7.24 -22.85
CA ASP A 454 -21.97 6.69 -23.97
C ASP A 454 -22.34 5.22 -24.29
N THR A 455 -22.66 4.42 -23.28
CA THR A 455 -23.04 3.01 -23.42
C THR A 455 -24.42 2.86 -24.05
N ILE A 456 -25.40 3.63 -23.55
CA ILE A 456 -26.76 3.67 -24.10
C ILE A 456 -26.74 4.11 -25.57
N ARG A 457 -25.98 5.15 -25.91
CA ARG A 457 -25.81 5.61 -27.30
C ARG A 457 -25.31 4.48 -28.22
N ARG A 458 -24.30 3.73 -27.79
CA ARG A 458 -23.77 2.57 -28.55
C ARG A 458 -24.79 1.45 -28.69
N ARG A 459 -25.47 1.07 -27.61
CA ARG A 459 -26.49 0.00 -27.61
C ARG A 459 -27.72 0.35 -28.45
N ASN A 460 -28.18 1.59 -28.41
CA ASN A 460 -29.29 2.07 -29.25
C ASN A 460 -28.99 1.93 -30.75
N ILE A 461 -27.75 2.22 -31.18
CA ILE A 461 -27.31 2.02 -32.57
C ILE A 461 -27.29 0.53 -32.95
N GLN A 462 -27.04 -0.36 -31.98
CA GLN A 462 -27.00 -1.81 -32.16
C GLN A 462 -28.36 -2.50 -31.95
N GLY A 463 -29.41 -1.77 -31.55
CA GLY A 463 -30.73 -2.34 -31.21
C GLY A 463 -30.76 -3.15 -29.90
N VAL A 464 -29.78 -2.93 -29.00
CA VAL A 464 -29.63 -3.67 -27.73
C VAL A 464 -30.31 -2.90 -26.58
N HIS A 465 -31.00 -3.61 -25.69
CA HIS A 465 -31.67 -3.02 -24.52
C HIS A 465 -30.69 -2.48 -23.47
N ASP A 466 -31.06 -1.43 -22.75
CA ASP A 466 -30.29 -0.91 -21.61
C ASP A 466 -30.51 -1.76 -20.35
N ASP A 467 -29.49 -2.48 -19.91
CA ASP A 467 -29.46 -3.23 -18.65
C ASP A 467 -28.97 -2.38 -17.44
N GLY A 468 -28.59 -1.13 -17.69
CA GLY A 468 -27.99 -0.22 -16.73
C GLY A 468 -26.51 -0.42 -16.39
N SER A 469 -25.84 -1.38 -17.02
CA SER A 469 -24.38 -1.53 -16.95
C SER A 469 -23.66 -0.47 -17.78
N VAL A 470 -22.34 -0.38 -17.59
CA VAL A 470 -21.45 0.54 -18.30
C VAL A 470 -20.46 -0.29 -19.13
N ASN A 471 -20.38 -0.02 -20.43
CA ASN A 471 -19.51 -0.74 -21.36
C ASN A 471 -18.16 -0.03 -21.53
N ILE A 472 -17.08 -0.68 -21.07
CA ILE A 472 -15.70 -0.20 -21.22
C ILE A 472 -14.87 -1.29 -21.90
N ALA A 473 -14.33 -0.99 -23.08
CA ALA A 473 -13.55 -1.90 -23.91
C ALA A 473 -14.27 -3.24 -24.16
N ASP A 474 -15.50 -3.14 -24.68
CA ASP A 474 -16.38 -4.25 -25.04
C ASP A 474 -16.74 -5.19 -23.88
N HIS A 475 -16.55 -4.73 -22.64
CA HIS A 475 -16.86 -5.45 -21.42
C HIS A 475 -17.87 -4.66 -20.57
N ASP A 476 -18.96 -5.32 -20.21
CA ASP A 476 -20.06 -4.73 -19.45
C ASP A 476 -19.83 -4.84 -17.93
N LEU A 477 -19.97 -3.72 -17.24
CA LEU A 477 -19.68 -3.57 -15.82
C LEU A 477 -20.89 -3.03 -15.07
N SER A 478 -21.33 -3.76 -14.03
CA SER A 478 -22.32 -3.25 -13.07
C SER A 478 -21.71 -2.13 -12.21
N ILE A 479 -22.51 -1.17 -11.78
CA ILE A 479 -22.07 -0.07 -10.92
C ILE A 479 -22.66 -0.23 -9.52
N PHE A 480 -21.81 -0.15 -8.50
CA PHE A 480 -22.22 -0.18 -7.10
C PHE A 480 -21.66 1.03 -6.35
N PHE A 481 -22.51 1.68 -5.56
CA PHE A 481 -22.09 2.70 -4.59
C PHE A 481 -21.94 2.06 -3.21
N ASP A 482 -21.00 2.54 -2.40
CA ASP A 482 -20.75 1.98 -1.07
C ASP A 482 -22.01 2.03 -0.16
N PRO A 483 -22.54 0.87 0.28
CA PRO A 483 -23.76 0.84 1.08
C PRO A 483 -23.65 1.50 2.46
N PRO A 484 -22.54 1.37 3.23
CA PRO A 484 -22.31 2.19 4.41
C PRO A 484 -22.36 3.71 4.17
N HIS A 485 -21.84 4.21 3.04
CA HIS A 485 -22.00 5.63 2.67
C HIS A 485 -23.46 6.01 2.40
N LEU A 486 -24.20 5.19 1.64
CA LEU A 486 -25.64 5.37 1.43
C LEU A 486 -26.43 5.41 2.75
N LEU A 487 -26.18 4.45 3.66
CA LEU A 487 -26.85 4.36 4.96
C LEU A 487 -26.50 5.54 5.88
N LYS A 488 -25.24 6.03 5.85
CA LYS A 488 -24.86 7.28 6.55
C LYS A 488 -25.60 8.49 5.99
N GLY A 489 -25.77 8.57 4.66
CA GLY A 489 -26.52 9.64 4.00
C GLY A 489 -27.98 9.66 4.44
N LEU A 490 -28.68 8.51 4.34
CA LEU A 490 -30.05 8.37 4.84
C LEU A 490 -30.17 8.80 6.31
N ARG A 491 -29.30 8.26 7.18
CA ARG A 491 -29.29 8.57 8.64
C ARG A 491 -28.87 10.01 8.98
N ASN A 492 -28.43 10.82 8.02
CA ASN A 492 -28.16 12.25 8.26
C ASN A 492 -29.37 13.13 7.87
N ASN A 493 -30.27 12.61 7.04
CA ASN A 493 -31.41 13.32 6.47
C ASN A 493 -32.76 12.83 7.06
N PHE A 494 -32.69 11.96 8.09
CA PHE A 494 -33.79 11.51 8.97
C PHE A 494 -33.43 11.80 10.43
#